data_AF-A0A7Y5WZD5-F1
#
_entry.id   AF-A0A7Y5WZD5-F1
#
_cell.length_a   1.000
_cell.length_b   1.000
_cell.length_c   1.000
_cell.angle_alpha   90.00
_cell.angle_beta   90.00
_cell.angle_gamma   90.00
#
_symmetry.space_group_name_H-M   'P 1'
#
loop_
_entity.id
_entity.type
_entity.pdbx_description
1 polymer ?
#
loop_
_entity_poly.entity_id
_entity_poly.type
_entity_poly.pdbx_seq_one_letter_code
_entity_poly.pdbx_strand_id
1 'polypeptide(L)'
;MTGPPHLRWLDRVDPGPERILARARDLVAYGWCQGAEARDAEDDPVKPWSPEARCWSLLGALVAAVDLPAQPEAVTLRPLRRALAALADVIDDPLLAAWNDDQGRTQGLVVRALERARAVCAEWDDTKTGPDSA
;
A
#
# COMPACT_ATOMS: atom_id res chain seq x y z
N MET A 1 7.18 -22.99 7.01
CA MET A 1 7.16 -21.57 7.39
C MET A 1 7.81 -20.77 6.28
N THR A 2 7.02 -20.28 5.33
CA THR A 2 7.47 -19.27 4.36
C THR A 2 7.52 -17.94 5.10
N GLY A 3 8.67 -17.26 5.12
CA GLY A 3 8.82 -15.92 5.71
C GLY A 3 7.92 -14.88 5.01
N PRO A 4 7.89 -13.62 5.49
CA PRO A 4 7.10 -12.57 4.86
C PRO A 4 7.43 -12.47 3.37
N PRO A 5 6.49 -12.01 2.52
CA PRO A 5 6.75 -11.71 1.12
C PRO A 5 7.97 -10.79 1.09
N HIS A 6 9.12 -11.37 0.74
CA HIS A 6 10.41 -10.78 1.05
C HIS A 6 10.44 -9.45 0.33
N LEU A 7 10.69 -8.35 1.04
CA LEU A 7 10.88 -7.00 0.48
C LEU A 7 12.01 -6.93 -0.57
N ARG A 8 12.65 -8.07 -0.90
CA ARG A 8 13.54 -8.27 -2.04
C ARG A 8 12.76 -8.32 -3.35
N TRP A 9 12.06 -7.24 -3.67
CA TRP A 9 11.45 -7.04 -4.99
C TRP A 9 12.41 -6.29 -5.92
N LEU A 10 13.66 -6.74 -5.92
CA LEU A 10 14.75 -6.28 -6.78
C LEU A 10 14.46 -6.67 -8.23
N ASP A 11 13.56 -5.94 -8.87
CA ASP A 11 13.65 -5.65 -10.28
C ASP A 11 13.27 -4.18 -10.49
N ARG A 12 14.18 -3.48 -11.16
CA ARG A 12 14.23 -2.03 -11.37
C ARG A 12 13.09 -1.57 -12.28
N VAL A 13 11.87 -1.60 -11.80
CA VAL A 13 10.71 -1.02 -12.47
C VAL A 13 10.03 -0.12 -11.45
N ASP A 14 9.98 1.18 -11.77
CA ASP A 14 9.19 2.19 -11.06
C ASP A 14 7.76 1.64 -10.91
N PRO A 15 7.36 1.16 -9.71
CA PRO A 15 6.13 0.41 -9.59
C PRO A 15 4.98 1.40 -9.78
N GLY A 16 4.26 1.26 -10.89
CA GLY A 16 3.03 2.00 -11.13
C GLY A 16 2.06 1.90 -9.94
N PRO A 17 1.10 2.82 -9.81
CA PRO A 17 0.19 2.89 -8.66
C PRO A 17 -0.50 1.56 -8.35
N GLU A 18 -0.92 0.81 -9.37
CA GLU A 18 -1.53 -0.50 -9.20
C GLU A 18 -0.61 -1.53 -8.54
N ARG A 19 0.69 -1.49 -8.86
CA ARG A 19 1.69 -2.40 -8.29
C ARG A 19 1.93 -2.09 -6.82
N ILE A 20 1.96 -0.81 -6.45
CA ILE A 20 2.01 -0.38 -5.05
C ILE A 20 0.81 -0.91 -4.28
N LEU A 21 -0.40 -0.72 -4.81
CA LEU A 21 -1.64 -1.18 -4.17
C LEU A 21 -1.69 -2.71 -4.03
N ALA A 22 -1.28 -3.45 -5.07
CA ALA A 22 -1.21 -4.91 -5.03
C ALA A 22 -0.20 -5.41 -3.97
N ARG A 23 0.98 -4.80 -3.90
CA ARG A 23 2.00 -5.15 -2.89
C ARG A 23 1.54 -4.84 -1.47
N ALA A 24 0.95 -3.66 -1.26
CA ALA A 24 0.39 -3.29 0.04
C ALA A 24 -0.71 -4.28 0.45
N ARG A 25 -1.55 -4.73 -0.50
CA ARG A 25 -2.57 -5.75 -0.26
C ARG A 25 -1.95 -7.06 0.20
N ASP A 26 -0.87 -7.51 -0.43
CA ASP A 26 -0.21 -8.76 -0.06
C ASP A 26 0.46 -8.69 1.33
N LEU A 27 1.02 -7.53 1.70
CA LEU A 27 1.56 -7.29 3.04
C LEU A 27 0.47 -7.34 4.11
N VAL A 28 -0.63 -6.61 3.91
CA VAL A 28 -1.78 -6.62 4.83
C VAL A 28 -2.40 -8.02 4.92
N ALA A 29 -2.51 -8.74 3.81
CA ALA A 29 -3.04 -10.11 3.79
C ALA A 29 -2.12 -11.10 4.52
N TYR A 30 -0.81 -10.89 4.50
CA TYR A 30 0.15 -11.68 5.28
C TYR A 30 0.02 -11.40 6.78
N GLY A 31 -0.03 -10.12 7.16
CA GLY A 31 -0.16 -9.71 8.55
C GLY A 31 -0.66 -8.27 8.65
N TRP A 32 -1.73 -8.08 9.40
CA TRP A 32 -2.34 -6.76 9.61
C TRP A 32 -2.26 -6.36 11.08
N CYS A 33 -2.01 -5.08 11.33
CA CYS A 33 -2.00 -4.53 12.68
C CYS A 33 -2.63 -3.14 12.76
N GLN A 34 -2.93 -2.75 14.00
CA GLN A 34 -3.47 -1.44 14.38
C GLN A 34 -2.53 -0.75 15.37
N GLY A 35 -2.60 0.59 15.41
CA GLY A 35 -1.89 1.45 16.36
C GLY A 35 -0.38 1.54 16.13
N ALA A 36 0.15 0.91 15.07
CA ALA A 36 1.53 1.00 14.63
C ALA A 36 1.61 0.82 13.12
N GLU A 37 2.62 1.42 12.47
CA GLU A 37 2.76 1.27 11.02
C GLU A 37 3.14 -0.16 10.63
N ALA A 38 4.02 -0.80 11.42
CA ALA A 38 4.36 -2.21 11.32
C ALA A 38 4.84 -2.75 12.68
N ARG A 39 4.77 -4.07 12.86
CA ARG A 39 5.33 -4.78 14.02
C ARG A 39 6.10 -6.02 13.61
N ASP A 40 7.05 -6.44 14.44
CA ASP A 40 7.83 -7.67 14.25
C ASP A 40 7.09 -8.92 14.78
N ALA A 41 7.82 -10.01 15.07
CA ALA A 41 7.25 -11.26 15.55
C ALA A 41 6.91 -11.23 17.05
N GLU A 42 7.52 -10.30 17.77
CA GLU A 42 7.38 -10.05 19.19
C GLU A 42 6.27 -9.00 19.49
N ASP A 43 5.60 -8.52 18.45
CA ASP A 43 4.58 -7.45 18.47
C ASP A 43 5.13 -6.05 18.76
N ASP A 44 6.46 -5.88 18.67
CA ASP A 44 7.13 -4.61 18.88
C ASP A 44 7.07 -3.72 17.63
N PRO A 45 6.85 -2.40 17.77
CA PRO A 45 6.80 -1.50 16.62
C PRO A 45 8.14 -1.40 15.90
N VAL A 46 8.13 -1.59 14.58
CA VAL A 46 9.31 -1.48 13.71
C VAL A 46 9.05 -0.57 12.51
N LYS A 47 10.12 -0.20 11.79
CA LYS A 47 9.95 0.51 10.50
C LYS A 47 9.24 -0.40 9.50
N PRO A 48 8.30 0.12 8.67
CA PRO A 48 7.55 -0.73 7.74
C PRO A 48 8.40 -1.48 6.71
N TRP A 49 9.52 -0.88 6.29
CA TRP A 49 10.49 -1.49 5.38
C TRP A 49 11.52 -2.37 6.10
N SER A 50 11.40 -2.57 7.42
CA SER A 50 12.31 -3.43 8.17
C SER A 50 12.16 -4.88 7.71
N PRO A 51 13.27 -5.62 7.54
CA PRO A 51 13.21 -7.08 7.29
C PRO A 51 12.59 -7.86 8.47
N GLU A 52 12.51 -7.24 9.65
CA GLU A 52 11.91 -7.82 10.86
C GLU A 52 10.39 -7.69 10.87
N ALA A 53 9.81 -6.77 10.07
CA ALA A 53 8.36 -6.57 10.03
C ALA A 53 7.61 -7.86 9.63
N ARG A 54 6.51 -8.13 10.33
CA ARG A 54 5.63 -9.30 10.15
C ARG A 54 4.18 -8.92 9.99
N CYS A 55 3.76 -7.76 10.47
CA CYS A 55 2.43 -7.21 10.22
C CYS A 55 2.49 -5.71 9.94
N TRP A 56 1.52 -5.21 9.17
CA TRP A 56 1.47 -3.82 8.71
C TRP A 56 0.07 -3.24 8.84
N SER A 57 -0.01 -1.97 9.21
CA SER A 57 -1.20 -1.14 8.97
C SER A 57 -1.36 -0.83 7.47
N LEU A 58 -2.50 -0.26 7.07
CA LEU A 58 -2.69 0.24 5.70
C LEU A 58 -1.56 1.20 5.25
N LEU A 59 -1.26 2.21 6.08
CA LEU A 59 -0.23 3.20 5.73
C LEU A 59 1.16 2.56 5.68
N GLY A 60 1.51 1.74 6.68
CA GLY A 60 2.79 1.06 6.70
C GLY A 60 2.98 0.11 5.52
N ALA A 61 1.91 -0.59 5.10
CA ALA A 61 1.95 -1.45 3.93
C ALA A 61 2.20 -0.66 2.63
N LEU A 62 1.59 0.52 2.47
CA LEU A 62 1.88 1.41 1.34
C LEU A 62 3.33 1.88 1.35
N VAL A 63 3.84 2.31 2.50
CA VAL A 63 5.22 2.77 2.65
C VAL A 63 6.22 1.65 2.32
N ALA A 64 5.97 0.43 2.80
CA ALA A 64 6.81 -0.74 2.51
C ALA A 64 6.70 -1.19 1.04
N ALA A 65 5.54 -1.02 0.40
CA ALA A 65 5.29 -1.44 -0.98
C ALA A 65 5.98 -0.58 -2.04
N VAL A 66 6.20 0.70 -1.74
CA VAL A 66 6.82 1.65 -2.69
C VAL A 66 8.32 1.38 -2.83
N ASP A 67 8.96 0.86 -1.79
CA ASP A 67 10.40 0.55 -1.78
C ASP A 67 11.26 1.74 -2.24
N LEU A 68 11.02 2.90 -1.61
CA LEU A 68 11.71 4.14 -1.97
C LEU A 68 13.21 4.08 -1.63
N PRO A 69 14.08 4.70 -2.44
CA PRO A 69 15.46 4.94 -2.04
C PRO A 69 15.51 5.84 -0.79
N ALA A 70 16.62 5.82 -0.08
CA ALA A 70 16.81 6.60 1.16
C ALA A 70 16.57 8.12 0.99
N GLN A 71 16.71 8.64 -0.23
CA GLN A 71 16.41 10.03 -0.58
C GLN A 71 15.53 10.06 -1.84
N PRO A 72 14.20 9.98 -1.69
CA PRO A 72 13.28 9.96 -2.82
C PRO A 72 13.13 11.35 -3.44
N GLU A 73 13.19 11.42 -4.77
CA GLU A 73 12.89 12.64 -5.52
C GLU A 73 11.37 12.77 -5.73
N ALA A 74 10.86 13.98 -5.96
CA ALA A 74 9.42 14.20 -6.13
C ALA A 74 8.77 13.37 -7.26
N VAL A 75 9.53 13.04 -8.32
CA VAL A 75 9.06 12.19 -9.42
C VAL A 75 8.80 10.75 -8.95
N THR A 76 9.63 10.21 -8.06
CA THR A 76 9.50 8.85 -7.50
C THR A 76 8.27 8.70 -6.60
N LEU A 77 7.68 9.81 -6.16
CA LEU A 77 6.46 9.83 -5.35
C LEU A 77 5.18 9.88 -6.20
N ARG A 78 5.26 10.08 -7.53
CA ARG A 78 4.06 10.19 -8.38
C ARG A 78 3.19 8.93 -8.34
N PRO A 79 3.73 7.70 -8.45
CA PRO A 79 2.92 6.49 -8.36
C PRO A 79 2.24 6.35 -6.99
N LEU A 80 2.97 6.65 -5.91
CA LEU A 80 2.40 6.65 -4.56
C LEU A 80 1.27 7.67 -4.42
N ARG A 81 1.44 8.90 -4.91
CA ARG A 81 0.39 9.92 -4.88
C ARG A 81 -0.88 9.47 -5.62
N ARG A 82 -0.72 8.78 -6.75
CA ARG A 82 -1.87 8.25 -7.52
C ARG A 82 -2.54 7.08 -6.80
N ALA A 83 -1.77 6.19 -6.17
CA ALA A 83 -2.32 5.14 -5.31
C ALA A 83 -3.10 5.71 -4.11
N LEU A 84 -2.58 6.76 -3.47
CA LEU A 84 -3.26 7.46 -2.37
C LEU A 84 -4.54 8.16 -2.84
N ALA A 85 -4.52 8.78 -4.02
CA ALA A 85 -5.72 9.39 -4.60
C ALA A 85 -6.81 8.34 -4.86
N ALA A 86 -6.45 7.17 -5.42
CA ALA A 86 -7.42 6.09 -5.63
C ALA A 86 -7.97 5.50 -4.32
N LEU A 87 -7.17 5.50 -3.24
CA LEU A 87 -7.66 5.14 -1.91
C LEU A 87 -8.63 6.17 -1.35
N ALA A 88 -8.40 7.46 -1.61
CA ALA A 88 -9.31 8.52 -1.16
C ALA A 88 -10.70 8.42 -1.81
N ASP A 89 -10.81 7.87 -3.02
CA ASP A 89 -12.10 7.57 -3.66
C ASP A 89 -12.82 6.35 -3.04
N VAL A 90 -12.13 5.55 -2.23
CA VAL A 90 -12.65 4.32 -1.61
C VAL A 90 -12.85 4.48 -0.09
N ILE A 91 -12.13 5.40 0.52
CA ILE A 91 -12.09 5.62 1.97
C ILE A 91 -12.52 7.06 2.26
N ASP A 92 -13.69 7.21 2.86
CA ASP A 92 -14.27 8.51 3.22
C ASP A 92 -13.59 9.20 4.42
N ASP A 93 -12.65 8.51 5.08
CA ASP A 93 -11.91 9.06 6.23
C ASP A 93 -10.65 9.80 5.77
N PRO A 94 -10.40 11.03 6.27
CA PRO A 94 -9.25 11.83 5.85
C PRO A 94 -7.90 11.25 6.28
N LEU A 95 -7.87 10.35 7.28
CA LEU A 95 -6.65 9.80 7.85
C LEU A 95 -6.66 8.27 7.72
N LEU A 96 -5.80 7.74 6.83
CA LEU A 96 -5.64 6.30 6.66
C LEU A 96 -5.31 5.56 7.98
N ALA A 97 -4.57 6.22 8.88
CA ALA A 97 -4.27 5.68 10.21
C ALA A 97 -5.54 5.58 11.07
N ALA A 98 -6.37 6.63 11.13
CA ALA A 98 -7.60 6.61 11.91
C ALA A 98 -8.58 5.57 11.37
N TRP A 99 -8.74 5.50 10.04
CA TRP A 99 -9.58 4.50 9.40
C TRP A 99 -9.10 3.07 9.65
N ASN A 100 -7.79 2.84 9.63
CA ASN A 100 -7.18 1.54 9.91
C ASN A 100 -7.35 1.13 11.37
N ASP A 101 -7.18 2.07 12.30
CA ASP A 101 -7.14 1.82 13.74
C ASP A 101 -8.52 1.85 14.40
N ASP A 102 -9.58 2.09 13.63
CA ASP A 102 -10.96 1.96 14.09
C ASP A 102 -11.22 0.56 14.68
N GLN A 103 -11.90 0.50 15.83
CA GLN A 103 -12.12 -0.76 16.57
C GLN A 103 -12.96 -1.79 15.79
N GLY A 104 -13.77 -1.33 14.84
CA GLY A 104 -14.53 -2.19 13.93
C GLY A 104 -13.77 -2.61 12.68
N ARG A 105 -12.55 -2.10 12.46
CA ARG A 105 -11.76 -2.46 11.29
C ARG A 105 -11.32 -3.91 11.35
N THR A 106 -11.25 -4.53 10.19
CA THR A 106 -10.74 -5.89 10.03
C THR A 106 -9.75 -5.94 8.88
N GLN A 107 -8.81 -6.88 8.95
CA GLN A 107 -7.85 -7.18 7.87
C GLN A 107 -8.54 -7.33 6.52
N GLY A 108 -9.66 -8.07 6.46
CA GLY A 108 -10.41 -8.29 5.24
C GLY A 108 -11.01 -7.02 4.64
N LEU A 109 -11.40 -6.03 5.46
CA LEU A 109 -11.84 -4.73 4.96
C LEU A 109 -10.69 -3.92 4.37
N VAL A 110 -9.51 -3.96 4.99
CA VAL A 110 -8.32 -3.26 4.48
C VAL A 110 -7.86 -3.87 3.15
N VAL A 111 -7.81 -5.20 3.06
CA VAL A 111 -7.53 -5.93 1.81
C VAL A 111 -8.49 -5.54 0.69
N ARG A 112 -9.80 -5.53 0.95
CA ARG A 112 -10.81 -5.15 -0.04
C ARG A 112 -10.70 -3.68 -0.47
N ALA A 113 -10.32 -2.77 0.44
CA ALA A 113 -10.12 -1.36 0.09
C ALA A 113 -8.94 -1.19 -0.88
N LEU A 114 -7.83 -1.91 -0.66
CA LEU A 114 -6.69 -1.91 -1.56
C LEU A 114 -7.03 -2.52 -2.93
N GLU A 115 -7.81 -3.59 -2.97
CA GLU A 115 -8.28 -4.20 -4.23
C GLU A 115 -9.19 -3.25 -5.02
N ARG A 116 -10.10 -2.54 -4.34
CA ARG A 116 -10.97 -1.52 -4.95
C ARG A 116 -10.18 -0.33 -5.47
N ALA A 117 -9.26 0.22 -4.68
CA ALA A 117 -8.41 1.33 -5.11
C ALA A 117 -7.56 0.95 -6.34
N ARG A 118 -7.14 -0.32 -6.44
CA ARG A 118 -6.42 -0.81 -7.61
C ARG A 118 -7.30 -0.80 -8.86
N ALA A 119 -8.57 -1.18 -8.75
CA ALA A 119 -9.52 -1.12 -9.85
C ALA A 119 -9.77 0.34 -10.31
N VAL A 120 -9.91 1.29 -9.38
CA VAL A 120 -10.00 2.73 -9.69
C VAL A 120 -8.78 3.21 -10.48
N CYS A 121 -7.57 2.78 -10.11
CA CYS A 121 -6.37 3.12 -10.88
C CYS A 121 -6.42 2.62 -12.33
N ALA A 122 -6.85 1.37 -12.53
CA ALA A 122 -6.96 0.78 -13.87
C ALA A 122 -7.97 1.54 -14.74
N GLU A 123 -9.13 1.90 -14.18
CA GLU A 123 -10.16 2.70 -14.88
C GLU A 123 -9.63 4.08 -15.32
N TRP A 124 -8.79 4.72 -14.50
CA TRP A 124 -8.18 6.01 -14.85
C TRP A 124 -7.14 5.93 -15.96
N ASP A 125 -6.57 4.75 -16.20
CA ASP A 125 -5.59 4.55 -17.27
C ASP A 125 -6.30 4.19 -18.58
N ASP A 126 -7.43 3.46 -18.51
CA ASP A 126 -8.32 3.21 -19.66
C ASP A 126 -8.95 4.51 -20.20
N THR A 127 -9.41 5.40 -19.31
CA THR A 127 -10.02 6.69 -19.68
C THR A 127 -9.03 7.67 -20.33
N LYS A 128 -7.73 7.58 -20.04
CA LYS A 128 -6.70 8.35 -20.75
C LYS A 128 -6.31 7.78 -22.12
N THR A 129 -6.68 6.54 -22.40
CA THR A 129 -6.35 5.83 -23.64
C THR A 129 -7.54 5.80 -24.62
N GLY A 130 -8.65 6.46 -24.27
CA GLY A 130 -9.81 6.66 -25.14
C GLY A 130 -9.53 7.57 -26.35
N PRO A 131 -10.33 7.47 -27.44
CA PRO A 131 -9.98 7.96 -28.77
C PRO A 131 -10.16 9.47 -28.94
N ASP A 132 -9.40 10.28 -28.20
CA ASP A 132 -9.26 11.73 -28.45
C ASP A 132 -7.86 12.05 -29.00
N SER A 133 -7.45 11.28 -30.01
CA SER A 133 -6.30 11.59 -30.86
C SER A 133 -6.62 11.15 -32.28
N ALA A 134 -7.45 11.93 -32.95
CA ALA A 134 -7.62 11.92 -34.41
C ALA A 134 -7.77 13.38 -34.88
#